data_AF-A0AA85IZN6-F1
#
_entry.id   AF-A0AA85IZN6-F1
#
_cell.length_a   1.000
_cell.length_b   1.000
_cell.length_c   1.000
_cell.angle_alpha   90.00
_cell.angle_beta   90.00
_cell.angle_gamma   90.00
#
_symmetry.space_group_name_H-M   'P 1'
#
loop_
_entity.id
_entity.type
_entity.pdbx_description
1 polymer ?
#
loop_
_entity_poly.entity_id
_entity_poly.type
_entity_poly.pdbx_seq_one_letter_code
_entity_poly.pdbx_strand_id
1 'polypeptide(L)'
;MKGHVSRKISNEEKLLSELKQMGFRNSMLIDLAQLPMSEQIKLVMNTDILIGMYGAALTLSLFLPSTSCLVELFPGFWFGSNKHFSKLAELRGIQYMTYHGLPESDVSSDSSYIPVDQFKLIVLKARRLWRMQMDRRTVNC
;
A
#
# COMPACT_ATOMS: atom_id res chain seq x y z
N MET A 1 17.59 -19.78 -9.08
CA MET A 1 17.66 -19.45 -7.64
C MET A 1 16.27 -19.10 -7.16
N LYS A 2 15.69 -19.84 -6.20
CA LYS A 2 14.44 -19.41 -5.55
C LYS A 2 14.79 -18.25 -4.63
N GLY A 3 14.36 -17.04 -4.99
CA GLY A 3 14.54 -15.88 -4.13
C GLY A 3 13.80 -16.09 -2.81
N HIS A 4 14.44 -15.78 -1.68
CA HIS A 4 13.76 -15.73 -0.39
C HIS A 4 12.83 -14.51 -0.41
N VAL A 5 11.53 -14.73 -0.59
CA VAL A 5 10.54 -13.65 -0.53
C VAL A 5 10.22 -13.40 0.94
N SER A 6 10.98 -12.49 1.55
CA SER A 6 10.72 -11.97 2.89
C SER A 6 9.71 -10.81 2.84
N ARG A 7 9.09 -10.47 3.98
CA ARG A 7 8.13 -9.37 4.14
C ARG A 7 6.81 -9.63 3.41
N LYS A 8 6.13 -10.72 3.77
CA LYS A 8 4.77 -11.02 3.27
C LYS A 8 3.71 -10.59 4.27
N ILE A 9 2.49 -10.35 3.79
CA ILE A 9 1.32 -10.21 4.67
C ILE A 9 0.61 -11.57 4.68
N SER A 10 0.49 -12.20 5.83
CA SER A 10 -0.01 -13.59 5.86
C SER A 10 -1.52 -13.71 5.62
N ASN A 11 -2.26 -12.63 5.84
CA ASN A 11 -3.71 -12.60 5.74
C ASN A 11 -4.26 -11.79 4.56
N GLU A 12 -3.48 -11.62 3.48
CA GLU A 12 -3.84 -10.82 2.28
C GLU A 12 -5.22 -11.14 1.71
N GLU A 13 -5.54 -12.42 1.51
CA GLU A 13 -6.84 -12.86 0.98
C GLU A 13 -8.01 -12.41 1.87
N LYS A 14 -7.82 -12.48 3.19
CA LYS A 14 -8.82 -12.00 4.15
C LYS A 14 -8.98 -10.49 4.03
N LEU A 15 -7.87 -9.75 3.95
CA LEU A 15 -7.90 -8.28 3.79
C LEU A 15 -8.60 -7.88 2.48
N LEU A 16 -8.33 -8.57 1.37
CA LEU A 16 -8.99 -8.33 0.10
C LEU A 16 -10.50 -8.59 0.16
N SER A 17 -10.92 -9.69 0.80
CA SER A 17 -12.34 -9.99 1.01
C SER A 17 -13.04 -8.86 1.77
N GLU A 18 -12.40 -8.34 2.81
CA GLU A 18 -12.93 -7.23 3.61
C GLU A 18 -13.01 -5.92 2.80
N LEU A 19 -12.03 -5.60 1.95
CA LEU A 19 -12.12 -4.46 1.02
C LEU A 19 -13.38 -4.56 0.14
N LYS A 20 -13.62 -5.74 -0.44
CA LYS A 20 -14.78 -5.96 -1.32
C LYS A 20 -16.09 -5.79 -0.56
N GLN A 21 -16.18 -6.31 0.67
CA GLN A 21 -17.36 -6.14 1.54
C GLN A 21 -17.61 -4.67 1.91
N MET A 22 -16.55 -3.88 2.09
CA MET A 22 -16.64 -2.43 2.35
C MET A 22 -17.00 -1.59 1.12
N GLY A 23 -17.15 -2.22 -0.05
CA GLY A 23 -17.54 -1.55 -1.30
C GLY A 23 -16.37 -1.13 -2.21
N PHE A 24 -15.13 -1.50 -1.90
CA PHE A 24 -13.98 -1.30 -2.78
C PHE A 24 -13.95 -2.39 -3.86
N ARG A 25 -14.88 -2.29 -4.83
CA ARG A 25 -15.11 -3.32 -5.85
C ARG A 25 -13.91 -3.57 -6.77
N ASN A 26 -13.11 -2.54 -7.04
CA ASN A 26 -11.89 -2.62 -7.87
C ASN A 26 -10.63 -2.84 -7.04
N SER A 27 -10.68 -3.73 -6.04
CA SER A 27 -9.53 -4.12 -5.23
C SER A 27 -8.91 -5.42 -5.75
N MET A 28 -7.57 -5.48 -5.76
CA MET A 28 -6.80 -6.61 -6.30
C MET A 28 -5.58 -6.88 -5.43
N LEU A 29 -5.18 -8.15 -5.31
CA LEU A 29 -3.88 -8.57 -4.78
C LEU A 29 -2.96 -8.88 -5.95
N ILE A 30 -1.77 -8.28 -5.97
CA ILE A 30 -0.86 -8.34 -7.13
C ILE A 30 0.57 -8.50 -6.66
N ASP A 31 1.23 -9.55 -7.15
CA ASP A 31 2.68 -9.66 -7.11
C ASP A 31 3.26 -8.93 -8.33
N LEU A 32 3.67 -7.68 -8.14
CA LEU A 32 4.22 -6.84 -9.21
C LEU A 32 5.45 -7.48 -9.86
N ALA A 33 6.23 -8.30 -9.14
CA ALA A 33 7.44 -8.92 -9.68
C ALA A 33 7.16 -9.95 -10.79
N GLN A 34 5.92 -10.46 -10.86
CA GLN A 34 5.50 -11.40 -11.91
C GLN A 34 5.02 -10.72 -13.20
N LEU A 35 4.83 -9.40 -13.16
CA LEU A 35 4.34 -8.63 -14.30
C LEU A 35 5.51 -7.98 -15.08
N PRO A 36 5.41 -7.84 -16.41
CA PRO A 36 6.31 -6.99 -17.16
C PRO A 36 6.29 -5.54 -16.64
N MET A 37 7.42 -4.84 -16.70
CA MET A 37 7.55 -3.46 -16.20
C MET A 37 6.48 -2.50 -16.78
N SER A 38 6.13 -2.65 -18.06
CA SER A 38 5.10 -1.84 -18.71
C SER A 38 3.71 -2.05 -18.10
N GLU A 39 3.38 -3.28 -17.67
CA GLU A 39 2.14 -3.60 -16.99
C GLU A 39 2.13 -3.11 -15.55
N GLN A 40 3.27 -3.25 -14.84
CA GLN A 40 3.44 -2.69 -13.50
C GLN A 40 3.15 -1.18 -13.48
N ILE A 41 3.75 -0.43 -14.40
CA ILE A 41 3.56 1.02 -14.50
C ILE A 41 2.11 1.35 -14.86
N LYS A 42 1.53 0.70 -15.87
CA LYS A 42 0.13 0.93 -16.27
C LYS A 42 -0.83 0.72 -15.11
N LEU A 43 -0.62 -0.33 -14.32
CA LEU A 43 -1.46 -0.64 -13.18
C LEU A 43 -1.37 0.46 -12.11
N VAL A 44 -0.14 0.86 -11.74
CA VAL A 44 0.08 1.89 -10.73
C VAL A 44 -0.46 3.25 -11.19
N MET A 45 -0.32 3.60 -12.47
CA MET A 45 -0.89 4.83 -13.04
C MET A 45 -2.42 4.89 -12.97
N ASN A 46 -3.11 3.76 -12.85
CA ASN A 46 -4.56 3.67 -12.76
C ASN A 46 -5.05 3.31 -11.35
N THR A 47 -4.21 3.50 -10.32
CA THR A 47 -4.51 3.14 -8.95
C THR A 47 -4.75 4.37 -8.08
N ASP A 48 -5.92 4.45 -7.43
CA ASP A 48 -6.27 5.54 -6.50
C ASP A 48 -5.60 5.40 -5.13
N ILE A 49 -5.51 4.18 -4.62
CA ILE A 49 -4.90 3.86 -3.33
C ILE A 49 -4.00 2.65 -3.53
N LEU A 50 -2.69 2.84 -3.36
CA LEU A 50 -1.71 1.76 -3.40
C LEU A 50 -1.34 1.38 -1.98
N ILE A 51 -1.56 0.12 -1.62
CA ILE A 51 -1.19 -0.44 -0.31
C ILE A 51 -0.13 -1.51 -0.55
N GLY A 52 1.02 -1.41 0.12
CA GLY A 52 2.08 -2.39 -0.06
C GLY A 52 3.06 -2.45 1.09
N MET A 53 3.70 -3.60 1.24
CA MET A 53 4.76 -3.83 2.22
C MET A 53 6.00 -2.99 1.89
N TYR A 54 6.68 -2.52 2.93
CA TYR A 54 7.94 -1.79 2.85
C TYR A 54 8.95 -2.54 1.97
N GLY A 55 9.36 -1.90 0.88
CA GLY A 55 10.26 -2.51 -0.09
C GLY A 55 10.44 -1.70 -1.36
N ALA A 56 11.39 -2.12 -2.19
CA ALA A 56 11.79 -1.40 -3.41
C ALA A 56 10.63 -1.23 -4.40
N ALA A 57 9.64 -2.13 -4.41
CA ALA A 57 8.47 -2.05 -5.28
C ALA A 57 7.64 -0.79 -5.06
N LEU A 58 7.65 -0.21 -3.84
CA LEU A 58 6.96 1.06 -3.56
C LEU A 58 7.56 2.25 -4.32
N THR A 59 8.74 2.12 -4.93
CA THR A 59 9.31 3.15 -5.82
C THR A 59 8.40 3.45 -7.01
N LEU A 60 7.60 2.47 -7.44
CA LEU A 60 6.63 2.67 -8.52
C LEU A 60 5.53 3.67 -8.16
N SER A 61 5.35 4.01 -6.87
CA SER A 61 4.44 5.07 -6.43
C SER A 61 4.72 6.44 -7.08
N LEU A 62 5.91 6.66 -7.66
CA LEU A 62 6.21 7.81 -8.51
C LEU A 62 5.19 8.01 -9.65
N PHE A 63 4.65 6.90 -10.17
CA PHE A 63 3.71 6.87 -11.28
C PHE A 63 2.25 6.98 -10.84
N LEU A 64 1.96 7.03 -9.54
CA LEU A 64 0.60 7.24 -9.06
C LEU A 64 0.04 8.59 -9.54
N PRO A 65 -1.26 8.67 -9.83
CA PRO A 65 -1.94 9.95 -10.02
C PRO A 65 -1.70 10.89 -8.83
N SER A 66 -1.63 12.20 -9.09
CA SER A 66 -1.41 13.19 -8.03
C SER A 66 -2.52 13.25 -6.98
N THR A 67 -3.68 12.65 -7.23
CA THR A 67 -4.79 12.54 -6.26
C THR A 67 -4.70 11.31 -5.35
N SER A 68 -3.74 10.43 -5.60
CA SER A 68 -3.68 9.10 -4.99
C SER A 68 -3.15 9.12 -3.56
N CYS A 69 -3.36 8.01 -2.86
CA CYS A 69 -2.80 7.75 -1.54
C CYS A 69 -1.88 6.52 -1.57
N LEU A 70 -0.65 6.67 -1.09
CA LEU A 70 0.26 5.57 -0.80
C LEU A 70 0.13 5.15 0.67
N VAL A 71 -0.12 3.86 0.92
CA VAL A 71 -0.11 3.26 2.24
C VAL A 71 1.04 2.27 2.32
N GLU A 72 2.06 2.62 3.11
CA GLU A 72 3.22 1.79 3.35
C GLU A 72 3.04 0.96 4.62
N LEU A 73 3.15 -0.36 4.46
CA LEU A 73 3.02 -1.31 5.55
C LEU A 73 4.41 -1.76 5.98
N PHE A 74 4.77 -1.54 7.25
CA PHE A 74 6.03 -2.02 7.80
C PHE A 74 5.86 -3.40 8.43
N PRO A 75 6.86 -4.30 8.28
CA PRO A 75 6.85 -5.56 9.00
C PRO A 75 6.84 -5.33 10.51
N GLY A 76 6.14 -6.17 11.26
CA GLY A 76 6.00 -6.00 12.71
C GLY A 76 7.29 -6.19 13.51
N PHE A 77 8.29 -6.82 12.90
CA PHE A 77 9.64 -7.01 13.44
C PHE A 77 10.61 -5.88 13.05
N TRP A 78 10.19 -4.89 12.26
CA TRP A 78 11.05 -3.83 11.77
C TRP A 78 10.83 -2.51 12.53
N PHE A 79 11.88 -2.05 13.20
CA PHE A 79 11.90 -0.83 14.02
C PHE A 79 12.60 0.36 13.36
N GLY A 80 12.95 0.23 12.07
CA GLY A 80 13.53 1.35 11.33
C GLY A 80 12.50 2.47 11.11
N SER A 81 12.99 3.65 10.74
CA SER A 81 12.15 4.79 10.38
C SER A 81 12.64 5.45 9.10
N ASN A 82 12.91 4.64 8.08
CA ASN A 82 13.34 5.15 6.78
C ASN A 82 12.22 5.96 6.15
N LYS A 83 12.46 7.26 5.98
CA LYS A 83 11.48 8.22 5.46
C LYS A 83 11.49 8.34 3.94
N HIS A 84 12.11 7.39 3.23
CA HIS A 84 12.32 7.48 1.78
C HIS A 84 11.00 7.67 1.03
N PHE A 85 10.00 6.84 1.32
CA PHE A 85 8.70 6.92 0.64
C PHE A 85 7.83 8.08 1.14
N SER A 86 7.98 8.49 2.40
CA SER A 86 7.40 9.74 2.88
C SER A 86 7.90 10.94 2.08
N LYS A 87 9.22 11.01 1.82
CA LYS A 87 9.81 12.12 1.05
C LYS A 87 9.43 12.03 -0.43
N LEU A 88 9.39 10.82 -0.99
CA LEU A 88 8.95 10.58 -2.36
C LEU A 88 7.50 11.04 -2.55
N ALA A 89 6.61 10.69 -1.62
CA ALA A 89 5.22 11.11 -1.66
C ALA A 89 5.08 12.63 -1.58
N GLU A 90 5.85 13.29 -0.70
CA GLU A 90 5.91 14.75 -0.60
C GLU A 90 6.35 15.38 -1.93
N LEU A 91 7.43 14.88 -2.54
CA LEU A 91 7.93 15.37 -3.83
C LEU A 91 6.90 15.17 -4.97
N ARG A 92 6.12 14.10 -4.93
CA ARG A 92 5.05 13.83 -5.90
C ARG A 92 3.74 14.55 -5.57
N GLY A 93 3.65 15.14 -4.38
CA GLY A 93 2.44 15.77 -3.88
C GLY A 93 1.29 14.78 -3.64
N ILE A 94 1.56 13.48 -3.44
CA ILE A 94 0.53 12.47 -3.16
C ILE A 94 0.35 12.28 -1.65
N GLN A 95 -0.80 11.73 -1.25
CA GLN A 95 -1.04 11.41 0.16
C GLN A 95 -0.21 10.19 0.58
N TYR A 96 0.27 10.18 1.82
CA TYR A 96 1.10 9.11 2.36
C TYR A 96 0.69 8.75 3.78
N MET A 97 0.63 7.46 4.04
CA MET A 97 0.33 6.89 5.34
C MET A 97 1.22 5.68 5.60
N THR A 98 1.47 5.41 6.88
CA THR A 98 2.20 4.23 7.31
C THR A 98 1.39 3.43 8.32
N TYR A 99 1.65 2.13 8.38
CA TYR A 99 1.17 1.26 9.44
C TYR A 99 2.18 0.15 9.73
N HIS A 100 2.41 -0.14 11.00
CA HIS A 100 3.25 -1.26 11.41
C HIS A 100 2.36 -2.46 11.67
N GLY A 101 2.61 -3.55 10.95
CA GLY A 101 1.96 -4.84 11.20
C GLY A 101 2.35 -5.41 12.55
N LEU A 102 1.68 -6.50 12.93
CA LEU A 102 2.09 -7.30 14.08
C LEU A 102 3.03 -8.41 13.59
N PRO A 103 4.09 -8.73 14.37
CA PRO A 103 4.87 -9.92 14.10
C PRO A 103 3.96 -11.15 14.23
N GLU A 104 4.15 -12.15 13.37
CA GLU A 104 3.53 -13.45 13.61
C GLU A 104 4.17 -14.13 14.82
N SER A 105 3.41 -15.01 15.48
CA SER A 105 3.86 -15.76 16.66
C SER A 105 5.08 -16.64 16.39
N ASP A 106 5.34 -16.99 15.13
CA ASP A 106 6.58 -17.65 14.71
C ASP A 106 7.66 -16.61 14.39
N VAL A 107 8.66 -16.52 15.27
CA VAL A 107 9.81 -15.59 15.17
C VAL A 107 10.66 -15.82 13.90
N SER A 108 10.49 -16.98 13.24
CA SER A 108 11.15 -17.33 11.97
C SER A 108 10.35 -16.97 10.71
N SER A 109 9.11 -16.48 10.87
CA SER A 109 8.27 -16.04 9.77
C SER A 109 8.66 -14.61 9.37
N ASP A 110 9.25 -14.44 8.19
CA ASP A 110 9.43 -13.12 7.55
C ASP A 110 8.08 -12.46 7.16
N SER A 111 6.96 -12.95 7.68
CA SER A 111 5.63 -12.43 7.40
C SER A 111 5.14 -11.51 8.52
N SER A 112 4.12 -10.73 8.23
CA SER A 112 3.47 -9.87 9.20
C SER A 112 1.96 -10.02 9.07
N TYR A 113 1.30 -9.93 10.22
CA TYR A 113 -0.14 -10.00 10.30
C TYR A 113 -0.72 -8.61 10.46
N ILE A 114 -1.81 -8.32 9.76
CA ILE A 114 -2.53 -7.05 9.91
C ILE A 114 -3.93 -7.34 10.45
N PRO A 115 -4.26 -6.91 11.67
CA PRO A 115 -5.62 -7.04 12.20
C PRO A 115 -6.64 -6.41 11.26
N VAL A 116 -7.72 -7.14 10.94
CA VAL A 116 -8.74 -6.70 9.98
C VAL A 116 -9.35 -5.35 10.38
N ASP A 117 -9.65 -5.14 11.67
CA ASP A 117 -10.25 -3.89 12.13
C ASP A 117 -9.30 -2.70 11.95
N GLN A 118 -8.00 -2.92 12.18
CA GLN A 118 -6.98 -1.89 11.93
C GLN A 118 -6.86 -1.60 10.43
N PHE A 119 -6.86 -2.65 9.60
CA PHE A 119 -6.86 -2.51 8.16
C PHE A 119 -8.07 -1.70 7.65
N LYS A 120 -9.27 -1.95 8.18
CA LYS A 120 -10.49 -1.18 7.87
C LYS A 120 -10.28 0.31 8.16
N LEU A 121 -9.73 0.65 9.32
CA LEU A 121 -9.45 2.04 9.70
C LEU A 121 -8.44 2.70 8.77
N ILE A 122 -7.35 2.00 8.42
CA ILE A 122 -6.32 2.48 7.49
C ILE A 122 -6.95 2.81 6.14
N VAL A 123 -7.73 1.89 5.59
CA VAL A 123 -8.37 2.03 4.27
C VAL A 123 -9.40 3.17 4.26
N LEU A 124 -10.22 3.29 5.31
CA LEU A 124 -11.18 4.38 5.42
C LEU A 124 -10.49 5.75 5.49
N LYS A 125 -9.38 5.84 6.22
CA LYS A 125 -8.57 7.05 6.31
C LYS A 125 -7.90 7.36 4.97
N ALA A 126 -7.33 6.38 4.29
CA ALA A 126 -6.75 6.53 2.96
C ALA A 126 -7.80 7.02 1.93
N ARG A 127 -9.00 6.43 1.93
CA ARG A 127 -10.13 6.87 1.10
C ARG A 127 -10.51 8.32 1.38
N ARG A 128 -10.53 8.73 2.65
CA ARG A 128 -10.81 10.12 3.04
C ARG A 128 -9.73 11.08 2.50
N LEU A 129 -8.45 10.74 2.64
CA LEU A 129 -7.34 11.55 2.12
C LEU A 129 -7.40 11.69 0.60
N TRP A 130 -7.61 10.59 -0.12
CA TRP A 130 -7.78 10.59 -1.58
C TRP A 130 -8.93 11.49 -2.02
N ARG A 131 -10.11 11.38 -1.39
CA ARG A 131 -11.27 12.23 -1.68
C ARG A 131 -10.97 13.72 -1.50
N MET A 132 -10.35 14.09 -0.38
CA MET A 132 -10.00 15.50 -0.13
C MET A 132 -9.03 16.04 -1.18
N GLN A 133 -8.16 15.19 -1.72
CA GLN A 133 -7.23 15.60 -2.77
C GLN A 133 -7.90 15.75 -4.14
N MET A 134 -8.85 14.89 -4.46
CA MET A 134 -9.69 15.06 -5.64
C MET A 134 -10.47 16.38 -5.58
N ASP A 135 -11.12 16.67 -4.46
CA ASP A 135 -11.90 17.90 -4.28
C ASP A 135 -11.02 19.16 -4.44
N ARG A 136 -9.81 19.15 -3.88
CA ARG A 136 -8.83 20.24 -4.05
C ARG A 136 -8.40 20.43 -5.52
N ARG A 137 -8.34 19.35 -6.30
CA ARG A 137 -7.99 19.42 -7.71
C ARG A 137 -9.14 20.02 -8.53
N THR A 138 -10.38 19.65 -8.24
CA THR A 138 -11.56 20.19 -8.94
C THR A 138 -11.80 21.68 -8.69
N VAL A 139 -11.37 22.22 -7.54
CA VAL A 139 -11.53 23.66 -7.22
C VAL A 139 -10.45 24.53 -7.87
N ASN A 140 -9.31 23.96 -8.27
CA ASN A 140 -8.18 24.67 -8.87
C ASN A 140 -8.09 24.51 -10.40
N CYS A 141 -9.17 24.06 -11.05
CA CYS A 141 -9.30 23.93 -12.51
C CYS A 141 -10.44 24.83 -12.99
#